data_AF-A0A356KGI2-F1
#
_entry.id   AF-A0A356KGI2-F1
#
_cell.length_a   1.000
_cell.length_b   1.000
_cell.length_c   1.000
_cell.angle_alpha   90.00
_cell.angle_beta   90.00
_cell.angle_gamma   90.00
#
_symmetry.space_group_name_H-M   'P 1'
#
loop_
_entity.id
_entity.type
_entity.pdbx_description
1 polymer ?
#
loop_
_entity_poly.entity_id
_entity_poly.type
_entity_poly.pdbx_seq_one_letter_code
_entity_poly.pdbx_strand_id
1 'polypeptide(L)'
;CRDRLGELAEDARYYWGLIDGYDSNHSMRVASGLGTAAIALNDLDRYRWWKPGTWWQRPSGWAKKAERNLHPTRRGSDLRYQGRTGAFAEGTSYYSYTMDLVLPFCFAYARFTGGGVDFLRSPLFNDLVRWSVDLRRPDGRRPQVDNSRLFKDSAPAYFLSRLRHGARADADREVFLWDLAQSGFPGFTGRRASFLLAAYDPEPAWEAAVSGWQGPPGQPTRYLDRQGAAVLRSGWGPQAAHVLVQAQHGELRERGGGHESVDPGSYALFAHGDSITIDPGYFGFSRVEATNRGEHRSLVLVDGEVAKPAHKWLGFGRWRSGGVDARISPGPRTQRLGVVQTVAVRSRYQKADVERTLALVGTRYLLIEDRASSRKRKTRTFTSQIQTNAGAAKQRPLQRSGSQVRYETHAQRVQVCVNAAATSALTLATRARESSTGVGPQGHEAIEYSARGREVRFLSVIACAPSGQAAPAVDEVQLPGGAIALRVEVGGAVDVVVSGAASVPAQSGTSAFSTSHALTV
;
A
#
# COMPACT_ATOMS: atom_id res chain seq x y z
N CYS A 1 -1.47 42.74 13.42
CA CYS A 1 -0.50 41.70 13.01
C CYS A 1 0.84 41.78 13.73
N ARG A 2 1.53 42.94 13.75
CA ARG A 2 2.85 43.06 14.39
C ARG A 2 2.84 42.70 15.89
N ASP A 3 1.81 43.10 16.63
CA ASP A 3 1.72 42.82 18.07
C ASP A 3 1.48 41.34 18.40
N ARG A 4 0.90 40.57 17.47
CA ARG A 4 0.66 39.12 17.61
C ARG A 4 1.76 38.25 16.99
N LEU A 5 2.79 38.87 16.39
CA LEU A 5 3.93 38.14 15.84
C LEU A 5 4.70 37.41 16.94
N GLY A 6 4.80 38.02 18.12
CA GLY A 6 5.44 37.43 19.30
C GLY A 6 4.72 36.16 19.77
N GLU A 7 3.38 36.19 19.83
CA GLU A 7 2.53 35.04 20.21
C GLU A 7 2.71 33.88 19.20
N LEU A 8 2.60 34.17 17.90
CA LEU A 8 2.83 33.17 16.84
C LEU A 8 4.26 32.59 16.90
N ALA A 9 5.25 33.41 17.23
CA ALA A 9 6.64 32.99 17.35
C ALA A 9 6.90 32.11 18.59
N GLU A 10 6.20 32.40 19.69
CA GLU A 10 6.24 31.60 20.91
C GLU A 10 5.58 30.24 20.69
N ASP A 11 4.45 30.21 19.99
CA ASP A 11 3.84 28.97 19.51
C ASP A 11 4.79 28.21 18.58
N ALA A 12 5.40 28.89 17.60
CA ALA A 12 6.39 28.28 16.70
C ALA A 12 7.58 27.67 17.46
N ARG A 13 8.05 28.34 18.51
CA ARG A 13 9.13 27.84 19.39
C ARG A 13 8.68 26.66 20.22
N TYR A 14 7.45 26.68 20.76
CA TYR A 14 6.85 25.53 21.43
C TYR A 14 6.85 24.31 20.50
N TYR A 15 6.48 24.51 19.24
CA TYR A 15 6.49 23.43 18.25
C TYR A 15 7.88 23.00 17.78
N TRP A 16 8.96 23.74 18.04
CA TRP A 16 10.31 23.28 17.65
C TRP A 16 10.73 22.01 18.38
N GLY A 17 10.34 21.82 19.64
CA GLY A 17 10.57 20.56 20.34
C GLY A 17 9.83 19.38 19.70
N LEU A 18 8.65 19.63 19.12
CA LEU A 18 7.89 18.65 18.35
C LEU A 18 8.56 18.37 16.99
N ILE A 19 9.01 19.42 16.29
CA ILE A 19 9.68 19.34 14.98
C ILE A 19 11.04 18.63 15.08
N ASP A 20 11.83 18.90 16.11
CA ASP A 20 13.14 18.28 16.31
C ASP A 20 13.05 16.91 16.99
N GLY A 21 11.90 16.60 17.58
CA GLY A 21 11.68 15.39 18.36
C GLY A 21 11.13 14.21 17.55
N TYR A 22 10.46 14.44 16.42
CA TYR A 22 9.72 13.40 15.71
C TYR A 22 9.93 13.50 14.19
N ASP A 23 10.61 12.53 13.60
CA ASP A 23 10.74 12.38 12.14
C ASP A 23 9.42 11.83 11.55
N SER A 24 8.34 12.61 11.56
CA SER A 24 6.99 12.15 11.18
C SER A 24 6.19 13.15 10.35
N ASN A 25 5.00 12.74 9.90
CA ASN A 25 4.06 13.62 9.19
C ASN A 25 3.81 14.95 9.93
N HIS A 26 3.79 14.94 11.27
CA HIS A 26 3.50 16.12 12.08
C HIS A 26 4.60 17.18 11.99
N SER A 27 5.87 16.78 12.09
CA SER A 27 7.00 17.73 11.99
C SER A 27 7.04 18.38 10.62
N MET A 28 6.84 17.60 9.56
CA MET A 28 6.82 18.08 8.18
C MET A 28 5.71 19.11 7.95
N ARG A 29 4.50 18.84 8.46
CA ARG A 29 3.36 19.75 8.34
C ARG A 29 3.59 21.06 9.09
N VAL A 30 4.06 20.98 10.33
CA VAL A 30 4.35 22.18 11.13
C VAL A 30 5.47 23.00 10.47
N ALA A 31 6.54 22.35 10.02
CA ALA A 31 7.62 23.00 9.29
C ALA A 31 7.09 23.74 8.03
N SER A 32 6.20 23.11 7.27
CA SER A 32 5.58 23.70 6.08
C SER A 32 4.70 24.90 6.40
N GLY A 33 3.89 24.81 7.46
CA GLY A 33 3.06 25.91 7.93
C GLY A 33 3.90 27.11 8.38
N LEU A 34 4.93 26.87 9.19
CA LEU A 34 5.87 27.90 9.65
C LEU A 34 6.64 28.54 8.49
N GLY A 35 7.10 27.73 7.52
CA GLY A 35 7.77 28.23 6.32
C GLY A 35 6.86 29.08 5.44
N THR A 36 5.58 28.72 5.31
CA THR A 36 4.60 29.52 4.57
C THR A 36 4.30 30.84 5.28
N ALA A 37 4.13 30.81 6.61
CA ALA A 37 3.96 32.02 7.41
C ALA A 37 5.20 32.94 7.30
N ALA A 38 6.39 32.35 7.25
CA ALA A 38 7.63 33.11 7.09
C ALA A 38 7.69 33.90 5.78
N ILE A 39 7.23 33.31 4.68
CA ILE A 39 7.14 33.97 3.37
C ILE A 39 6.17 35.16 3.46
N ALA A 40 4.98 34.94 4.02
CA ALA A 40 3.96 35.99 4.14
C ALA A 40 4.37 37.14 5.08
N LEU A 41 5.17 36.85 6.10
CA LEU A 41 5.58 37.81 7.13
C LEU A 41 7.02 38.32 6.94
N ASN A 42 7.64 38.07 5.78
CA ASN A 42 9.08 38.28 5.58
C ASN A 42 9.54 39.73 5.87
N ASP A 43 8.70 40.74 5.62
CA ASP A 43 8.99 42.15 5.92
C ASP A 43 9.16 42.44 7.42
N LEU A 44 8.66 41.56 8.29
CA LEU A 44 8.78 41.68 9.73
C LEU A 44 10.11 41.14 10.28
N ASP A 45 11.02 40.65 9.43
CA ASP A 45 12.35 40.21 9.88
C ASP A 45 13.18 41.34 10.50
N ARG A 46 12.81 42.61 10.23
CA ARG A 46 13.41 43.82 10.81
C ARG A 46 12.94 44.14 12.24
N TYR A 47 11.99 43.39 12.80
CA TYR A 47 11.41 43.63 14.13
C TYR A 47 12.44 43.57 15.29
N ARG A 48 13.62 42.99 15.06
CA ARG A 48 14.76 42.90 15.99
C ARG A 48 15.15 44.23 16.65
N TRP A 49 15.03 45.36 15.94
CA TRP A 49 15.44 46.67 16.46
C TRP A 49 14.60 47.11 17.68
N TRP A 50 13.43 46.50 17.87
CA TRP A 50 12.44 46.95 18.85
C TRP A 50 12.33 46.05 20.10
N LYS A 51 12.91 44.82 20.09
CA LYS A 51 12.97 43.91 21.26
C LYS A 51 14.21 42.98 21.23
N PRO A 52 15.35 43.37 21.81
CA PRO A 52 16.53 42.51 21.96
C PRO A 52 16.20 41.16 22.63
N GLY A 53 16.89 40.09 22.23
CA GLY A 53 16.67 38.74 22.77
C GLY A 53 15.66 37.89 22.00
N THR A 54 14.84 38.45 21.10
CA THR A 54 13.75 37.75 20.39
C THR A 54 14.15 37.09 19.06
N TRP A 55 15.40 36.61 18.92
CA TRP A 55 15.93 36.13 17.63
C TRP A 55 15.16 34.96 17.01
N TRP A 56 14.44 34.18 17.82
CA TRP A 56 13.56 33.09 17.37
C TRP A 56 12.25 33.58 16.74
N GLN A 57 11.89 34.86 16.89
CA GLN A 57 10.70 35.46 16.30
C GLN A 57 10.88 35.87 14.84
N ARG A 58 12.03 35.52 14.24
CA ARG A 58 12.42 35.92 12.90
C ARG A 58 11.76 35.04 11.84
N PRO A 59 10.93 35.60 10.94
CA PRO A 59 10.41 34.88 9.78
C PRO A 59 11.54 34.20 8.99
N SER A 60 12.69 34.85 8.77
CA SER A 60 13.82 34.24 8.06
C SER A 60 14.38 32.98 8.76
N GLY A 61 14.34 32.94 10.09
CA GLY A 61 14.73 31.76 10.87
C GLY A 61 13.76 30.59 10.68
N TRP A 62 12.45 30.89 10.63
CA TRP A 62 11.41 29.90 10.39
C TRP A 62 11.51 29.32 8.98
N ALA A 63 11.71 30.17 7.96
CA ALA A 63 11.92 29.73 6.58
C ALA A 63 13.15 28.80 6.46
N LYS A 64 14.29 29.16 7.07
CA LYS A 64 15.50 28.32 7.07
C LYS A 64 15.29 26.99 7.80
N LYS A 65 14.51 26.98 8.87
CA LYS A 65 14.13 25.75 9.59
C LYS A 65 13.26 24.86 8.71
N ALA A 66 12.21 25.43 8.10
CA ALA A 66 11.32 24.74 7.19
C ALA A 66 12.08 24.13 6.01
N GLU A 67 12.90 24.94 5.33
CA GLU A 67 13.76 24.49 4.24
C GLU A 67 14.65 23.34 4.69
N ARG A 68 15.35 23.46 5.83
CA ARG A 68 16.23 22.40 6.34
C ARG A 68 15.50 21.09 6.60
N ASN A 69 14.34 21.15 7.26
CA ASN A 69 13.59 19.97 7.65
C ASN A 69 12.94 19.27 6.44
N LEU A 70 12.58 20.03 5.42
CA LEU A 70 11.93 19.51 4.21
C LEU A 70 12.91 19.30 3.04
N HIS A 71 14.20 19.60 3.24
CA HIS A 71 15.19 19.54 2.18
C HIS A 71 15.35 18.12 1.64
N PRO A 72 15.27 17.88 0.32
CA PRO A 72 15.21 16.53 -0.24
C PRO A 72 16.44 15.66 0.09
N THR A 73 17.60 16.30 0.25
CA THR A 73 18.88 15.59 0.45
C THR A 73 19.62 15.93 1.74
N ARG A 74 19.17 16.91 2.53
CA ARG A 74 19.98 17.43 3.65
C ARG A 74 19.96 16.43 4.81
N ARG A 75 21.11 16.24 5.44
CA ARG A 75 21.20 15.46 6.69
C ARG A 75 20.30 16.10 7.76
N GLY A 76 19.44 15.28 8.38
CA GLY A 76 18.47 15.75 9.37
C GLY A 76 17.17 16.31 8.78
N SER A 77 16.94 16.16 7.46
CA SER A 77 15.59 16.34 6.91
C SER A 77 14.71 15.14 7.23
N ASP A 78 13.48 15.42 7.63
CA ASP A 78 12.43 14.45 7.90
C ASP A 78 12.04 13.69 6.62
N LEU A 79 12.16 14.33 5.45
CA LEU A 79 11.81 13.75 4.17
C LEU A 79 12.92 12.86 3.60
N ARG A 80 14.18 13.05 4.00
CA ARG A 80 15.34 12.38 3.38
C ARG A 80 15.21 10.86 3.28
N TYR A 81 14.68 10.20 4.31
CA TYR A 81 14.54 8.74 4.27
C TYR A 81 13.41 8.31 3.32
N GLN A 82 12.31 9.06 3.26
CA GLN A 82 11.23 8.83 2.28
C GLN A 82 11.76 8.95 0.84
N GLY A 83 12.68 9.88 0.59
CA GLY A 83 13.36 9.98 -0.71
C GLY A 83 14.28 8.81 -1.03
N ARG A 84 14.92 8.21 -0.02
CA ARG A 84 15.78 7.02 -0.18
C ARG A 84 14.99 5.74 -0.38
N THR A 85 13.81 5.61 0.23
CA THR A 85 12.92 4.46 0.06
C THR A 85 12.05 4.62 -1.19
N GLY A 86 11.70 5.85 -1.56
CA GLY A 86 10.78 6.16 -2.67
C GLY A 86 9.33 5.83 -2.33
N ALA A 87 9.02 5.66 -1.05
CA ALA A 87 7.70 5.39 -0.51
C ALA A 87 7.55 6.16 0.81
N PHE A 88 6.31 6.35 1.24
CA PHE A 88 6.04 7.03 2.50
C PHE A 88 5.80 6.01 3.61
N ALA A 89 6.73 5.93 4.57
CA ALA A 89 6.73 4.93 5.64
C ALA A 89 5.49 4.91 6.54
N GLU A 90 4.69 5.97 6.57
CA GLU A 90 3.45 5.99 7.37
C GLU A 90 2.20 5.59 6.55
N GLY A 91 2.40 5.20 5.29
CA GLY A 91 1.33 4.78 4.38
C GLY A 91 0.78 5.89 3.48
N THR A 92 -0.13 5.49 2.59
CA THR A 92 -0.70 6.35 1.54
C THR A 92 -1.56 7.49 2.09
N SER A 93 -2.33 7.27 3.16
CA SER A 93 -3.15 8.33 3.77
C SER A 93 -2.30 9.40 4.45
N TYR A 94 -1.23 9.01 5.15
CA TYR A 94 -0.32 9.95 5.78
C TYR A 94 0.58 10.66 4.78
N TYR A 95 0.90 10.02 3.65
CA TYR A 95 1.49 10.71 2.51
C TYR A 95 0.60 11.86 2.00
N SER A 96 -0.65 11.57 1.66
CA SER A 96 -1.61 12.58 1.18
C SER A 96 -1.83 13.68 2.21
N TYR A 97 -1.99 13.28 3.48
CA TYR A 97 -2.06 14.20 4.61
C TYR A 97 -0.82 15.09 4.62
N THR A 98 0.41 14.59 4.68
CA THR A 98 1.62 15.43 4.71
C THR A 98 1.73 16.37 3.50
N MET A 99 1.47 15.86 2.29
CA MET A 99 1.67 16.62 1.07
C MET A 99 0.68 17.77 0.88
N ASP A 100 -0.46 17.76 1.59
CA ASP A 100 -1.45 18.85 1.56
C ASP A 100 -0.89 20.20 2.05
N LEU A 101 0.19 20.20 2.84
CA LEU A 101 0.86 21.40 3.35
C LEU A 101 2.29 21.54 2.82
N VAL A 102 3.01 20.42 2.63
CA VAL A 102 4.39 20.46 2.14
C VAL A 102 4.47 21.03 0.73
N LEU A 103 3.62 20.57 -0.20
CA LEU A 103 3.67 21.01 -1.59
C LEU A 103 3.34 22.50 -1.77
N PRO A 104 2.28 23.07 -1.12
CA PRO A 104 2.08 24.51 -1.10
C PRO A 104 3.28 25.30 -0.61
N PHE A 105 3.95 24.87 0.47
CA PHE A 105 5.15 25.53 0.98
C PHE A 105 6.28 25.47 -0.05
N CYS A 106 6.61 24.28 -0.58
CA CYS A 106 7.67 24.11 -1.56
C CYS A 106 7.45 25.02 -2.79
N PHE A 107 6.21 25.12 -3.24
CA PHE A 107 5.83 26.01 -4.32
C PHE A 107 5.99 27.49 -3.96
N ALA A 108 5.42 27.92 -2.84
CA ALA A 108 5.52 29.31 -2.39
C ALA A 108 6.98 29.72 -2.18
N TYR A 109 7.80 28.82 -1.62
CA TYR A 109 9.21 29.05 -1.37
C TYR A 109 10.01 29.17 -2.66
N ALA A 110 9.76 28.30 -3.65
CA ALA A 110 10.40 28.38 -4.95
C ALA A 110 10.09 29.73 -5.64
N ARG A 111 8.84 30.21 -5.58
CA ARG A 111 8.48 31.53 -6.11
C ARG A 111 9.11 32.68 -5.33
N PHE A 112 9.05 32.62 -4.01
CA PHE A 112 9.57 33.67 -3.12
C PHE A 112 11.08 33.86 -3.26
N THR A 113 11.83 32.78 -3.43
CA THR A 113 13.30 32.80 -3.55
C THR A 113 13.80 32.96 -4.97
N GLY A 114 12.91 33.02 -5.97
CA GLY A 114 13.32 33.09 -7.39
C GLY A 114 13.93 31.78 -7.92
N GLY A 115 13.53 30.63 -7.37
CA GLY A 115 13.95 29.31 -7.82
C GLY A 115 14.93 28.58 -6.89
N GLY A 116 15.03 28.94 -5.61
CA GLY A 116 16.00 28.45 -4.61
C GLY A 116 16.25 26.93 -4.57
N VAL A 117 15.79 26.23 -3.53
CA VAL A 117 15.91 24.76 -3.49
C VAL A 117 14.88 24.17 -4.44
N ASP A 118 15.33 23.36 -5.39
CA ASP A 118 14.46 22.66 -6.35
C ASP A 118 13.76 21.46 -5.70
N PHE A 119 12.84 21.77 -4.79
CA PHE A 119 12.02 20.76 -4.11
C PHE A 119 11.23 19.95 -5.13
N LEU A 120 10.47 20.61 -6.00
CA LEU A 120 9.44 19.98 -6.81
C LEU A 120 10.00 19.00 -7.85
N ARG A 121 11.17 19.29 -8.45
CA ARG A 121 11.79 18.37 -9.42
C ARG A 121 12.70 17.33 -8.78
N SER A 122 12.92 17.41 -7.47
CA SER A 122 13.73 16.41 -6.80
C SER A 122 13.11 15.01 -6.94
N PRO A 123 13.94 13.95 -7.00
CA PRO A 123 13.44 12.57 -7.01
C PRO A 123 12.50 12.29 -5.84
N LEU A 124 12.72 12.95 -4.69
CA LEU A 124 11.91 12.76 -3.50
C LEU A 124 10.41 12.94 -3.76
N PHE A 125 10.00 14.03 -4.40
CA PHE A 125 8.57 14.28 -4.60
C PHE A 125 8.01 13.49 -5.78
N ASN A 126 8.76 13.39 -6.89
CA ASN A 126 8.32 12.66 -8.08
C ASN A 126 8.20 11.16 -7.81
N ASP A 127 9.17 10.55 -7.13
CA ASP A 127 9.15 9.12 -6.83
C ASP A 127 8.01 8.77 -5.87
N LEU A 128 7.68 9.65 -4.92
CA LEU A 128 6.55 9.44 -4.00
C LEU A 128 5.19 9.55 -4.70
N VAL A 129 5.01 10.53 -5.60
CA VAL A 129 3.79 10.60 -6.42
C VAL A 129 3.71 9.36 -7.31
N ARG A 130 4.83 8.99 -7.95
CA ARG A 130 4.88 7.83 -8.82
C ARG A 130 4.55 6.53 -8.08
N TRP A 131 5.12 6.33 -6.89
CA TRP A 131 4.77 5.22 -6.00
C TRP A 131 3.26 5.20 -5.70
N SER A 132 2.69 6.33 -5.30
CA SER A 132 1.25 6.44 -5.02
C SER A 132 0.38 6.07 -6.26
N VAL A 133 0.77 6.52 -7.46
CA VAL A 133 0.10 6.18 -8.73
C VAL A 133 0.26 4.70 -9.09
N ASP A 134 1.46 4.14 -8.92
CA ASP A 134 1.74 2.73 -9.22
C ASP A 134 0.92 1.77 -8.32
N LEU A 135 0.61 2.19 -7.09
CA LEU A 135 -0.28 1.47 -6.17
C LEU A 135 -1.79 1.65 -6.44
N ARG A 136 -2.18 2.61 -7.29
CA ARG A 136 -3.59 2.98 -7.53
C ARG A 136 -4.42 1.79 -7.97
N ARG A 137 -5.58 1.59 -7.32
CA ARG A 137 -6.58 0.59 -7.71
C ARG A 137 -7.28 0.98 -9.02
N PRO A 138 -7.92 0.02 -9.73
CA PRO A 138 -8.68 0.29 -10.95
C PRO A 138 -9.81 1.33 -10.79
N ASP A 139 -10.38 1.49 -9.60
CA ASP A 139 -11.40 2.50 -9.27
C ASP A 139 -10.82 3.90 -8.93
N GLY A 140 -9.49 4.03 -9.06
CA GLY A 140 -8.73 5.24 -8.81
C GLY A 140 -8.39 5.53 -7.35
N ARG A 141 -8.86 4.71 -6.41
CA ARG A 141 -8.51 4.86 -4.99
C ARG A 141 -7.11 4.36 -4.72
N ARG A 142 -6.41 5.02 -3.79
CA ARG A 142 -5.18 4.51 -3.19
C ARG A 142 -5.52 3.37 -2.23
N PRO A 143 -4.76 2.28 -2.25
CA PRO A 143 -5.00 1.15 -1.38
C PRO A 143 -4.58 1.48 0.06
N GLN A 144 -5.04 0.64 0.98
CA GLN A 144 -4.64 0.69 2.37
C GLN A 144 -3.20 0.13 2.48
N VAL A 145 -2.25 1.02 2.71
CA VAL A 145 -0.87 0.70 3.08
C VAL A 145 -0.66 1.27 4.47
N ASP A 146 -0.25 0.45 5.42
CA ASP A 146 -0.13 0.85 6.83
C ASP A 146 -1.43 1.48 7.37
N ASN A 147 -1.29 2.53 8.18
CA ASN A 147 -2.40 3.33 8.72
C ASN A 147 -3.08 4.18 7.64
N SER A 148 -3.72 3.52 6.68
CA SER A 148 -4.41 4.17 5.59
C SER A 148 -5.85 3.70 5.43
N ARG A 149 -6.67 4.61 4.92
CA ARG A 149 -8.02 4.33 4.41
C ARG A 149 -7.98 4.20 2.89
N LEU A 150 -9.08 3.75 2.29
CA LEU A 150 -9.29 3.88 0.85
C LEU A 150 -9.74 5.30 0.54
N PHE A 151 -9.04 5.98 -0.37
CA PHE A 151 -9.38 7.34 -0.77
C PHE A 151 -8.86 7.62 -2.18
N LYS A 152 -9.45 8.59 -2.88
CA LYS A 152 -8.83 9.11 -4.11
C LYS A 152 -7.90 10.25 -3.71
N ASP A 153 -6.65 10.19 -4.17
CA ASP A 153 -5.67 11.25 -3.98
C ASP A 153 -5.40 11.93 -5.30
N SER A 154 -5.39 13.26 -5.30
CA SER A 154 -5.18 14.06 -6.50
C SER A 154 -4.32 15.30 -6.23
N ALA A 155 -4.09 15.67 -4.96
CA ALA A 155 -3.36 16.88 -4.63
C ALA A 155 -1.87 16.80 -5.02
N PRO A 156 -1.12 15.72 -4.75
CA PRO A 156 0.28 15.64 -5.16
C PRO A 156 0.45 15.63 -6.68
N ALA A 157 -0.35 14.84 -7.37
CA ALA A 157 -0.36 14.79 -8.83
C ALA A 157 -0.70 16.16 -9.42
N TYR A 158 -1.67 16.90 -8.85
CA TYR A 158 -2.02 18.25 -9.28
C TYR A 158 -0.82 19.21 -9.24
N PHE A 159 -0.13 19.33 -8.10
CA PHE A 159 1.00 20.26 -7.97
C PHE A 159 2.14 19.93 -8.94
N LEU A 160 2.52 18.66 -9.07
CA LEU A 160 3.65 18.29 -9.92
C LEU A 160 3.29 18.30 -11.41
N SER A 161 2.02 18.09 -11.76
CA SER A 161 1.58 18.04 -13.15
C SER A 161 1.22 19.41 -13.75
N ARG A 162 0.64 20.31 -12.95
CA ARG A 162 0.12 21.58 -13.47
C ARG A 162 1.21 22.62 -13.52
N LEU A 163 2.14 22.63 -12.57
CA LEU A 163 3.19 23.65 -12.51
C LEU A 163 4.23 23.48 -13.62
N ARG A 164 4.57 24.59 -14.27
CA ARG A 164 5.77 24.68 -15.12
C ARG A 164 6.99 24.31 -14.27
N HIS A 165 7.72 23.27 -14.66
CA HIS A 165 8.82 22.67 -13.89
C HIS A 165 8.41 21.99 -12.56
N GLY A 166 7.13 21.59 -12.41
CA GLY A 166 6.65 20.85 -11.24
C GLY A 166 7.09 19.39 -11.21
N ALA A 167 7.18 18.75 -12.38
CA ALA A 167 7.67 17.39 -12.52
C ALA A 167 9.15 17.36 -12.91
N ARG A 168 9.83 16.25 -12.58
CA ARG A 168 11.23 16.01 -12.95
C ARG A 168 11.42 15.95 -14.46
N ALA A 169 10.49 15.31 -15.16
CA ALA A 169 10.48 15.11 -16.61
C ALA A 169 9.04 15.12 -17.16
N ASP A 170 8.90 15.33 -18.47
CA ASP A 170 7.60 15.38 -19.14
C ASP A 170 6.83 14.05 -19.02
N ALA A 171 7.53 12.91 -19.10
CA ALA A 171 6.92 11.60 -18.89
C ALA A 171 6.34 11.42 -17.48
N ASP A 172 6.99 11.97 -16.45
CA ASP A 172 6.44 11.97 -15.08
C ASP A 172 5.20 12.88 -15.02
N ARG A 173 5.27 14.05 -15.66
CA ARG A 173 4.17 15.02 -15.75
C ARG A 173 2.92 14.42 -16.38
N GLU A 174 3.06 13.73 -17.52
CA GLU A 174 1.96 13.08 -18.23
C GLU A 174 1.28 12.01 -17.37
N VAL A 175 2.05 11.19 -16.65
CA VAL A 175 1.51 10.19 -15.72
C VAL A 175 0.69 10.85 -14.62
N PHE A 176 1.19 11.96 -14.06
CA PHE A 176 0.48 12.69 -13.01
C PHE A 176 -0.78 13.39 -13.55
N LEU A 177 -0.75 13.92 -14.77
CA LEU A 177 -1.94 14.45 -15.46
C LEU A 177 -2.97 13.37 -15.71
N TRP A 178 -2.55 12.20 -16.18
CA TRP A 178 -3.43 11.05 -16.37
C TRP A 178 -4.10 10.65 -15.05
N ASP A 179 -3.33 10.48 -13.96
CA ASP A 179 -3.90 10.10 -12.67
C ASP A 179 -4.87 11.15 -12.13
N LEU A 180 -4.55 12.44 -12.29
CA LEU A 180 -5.44 13.54 -11.97
C LEU A 180 -6.75 13.48 -12.78
N ALA A 181 -6.66 13.34 -14.10
CA ALA A 181 -7.82 13.25 -14.99
C ALA A 181 -8.73 12.07 -14.63
N GLN A 182 -8.14 10.92 -14.31
CA GLN A 182 -8.86 9.71 -13.95
C GLN A 182 -9.45 9.74 -12.53
N SER A 183 -8.80 10.46 -11.60
CA SER A 183 -9.25 10.54 -10.21
C SER A 183 -10.29 11.65 -10.03
N GLY A 184 -10.26 12.66 -10.90
CA GLY A 184 -11.04 13.89 -10.79
C GLY A 184 -10.48 14.82 -9.72
N PHE A 185 -11.36 15.64 -9.14
CA PHE A 185 -11.04 16.52 -8.01
C PHE A 185 -11.70 16.09 -6.68
N PRO A 186 -11.65 14.80 -6.28
CA PRO A 186 -12.24 14.32 -5.04
C PRO A 186 -11.44 14.87 -3.85
N GLY A 187 -12.07 15.70 -3.03
CA GLY A 187 -11.42 16.37 -1.89
C GLY A 187 -11.10 17.85 -2.13
N PHE A 188 -11.27 18.35 -3.35
CA PHE A 188 -11.31 19.78 -3.65
C PHE A 188 -12.70 20.36 -3.32
N THR A 189 -13.14 20.20 -2.08
CA THR A 189 -14.40 20.77 -1.60
C THR A 189 -14.13 21.80 -0.51
N GLY A 190 -14.94 22.85 -0.46
CA GLY A 190 -14.80 23.95 0.50
C GLY A 190 -13.53 24.79 0.32
N ARG A 191 -13.05 25.41 1.42
CA ARG A 191 -11.90 26.36 1.42
C ARG A 191 -10.58 25.76 0.88
N ARG A 192 -10.46 24.43 0.82
CA ARG A 192 -9.28 23.72 0.30
C ARG A 192 -9.15 23.80 -1.23
N ALA A 193 -10.26 23.93 -1.96
CA ALA A 193 -10.26 24.09 -3.42
C ALA A 193 -9.64 25.43 -3.86
N SER A 194 -9.91 26.51 -3.11
CA SER A 194 -9.46 27.87 -3.40
C SER A 194 -7.94 28.07 -3.31
N PHE A 195 -7.22 27.30 -2.49
CA PHE A 195 -5.75 27.38 -2.41
C PHE A 195 -5.05 26.78 -3.63
N LEU A 196 -5.73 25.91 -4.37
CA LEU A 196 -5.18 25.17 -5.51
C LEU A 196 -5.46 25.87 -6.84
N LEU A 197 -6.60 26.57 -6.96
CA LEU A 197 -6.95 27.43 -8.10
C LEU A 197 -5.92 28.54 -8.39
N ALA A 198 -5.09 28.92 -7.42
CA ALA A 198 -4.04 29.93 -7.62
C ALA A 198 -2.76 29.37 -8.30
N ALA A 199 -2.68 28.06 -8.51
CA ALA A 199 -1.56 27.38 -9.14
C ALA A 199 -1.90 27.02 -10.60
N TYR A 200 -1.75 27.99 -11.50
CA TYR A 200 -1.53 27.86 -12.95
C TYR A 200 -2.36 26.79 -13.71
N ASP A 201 -3.18 27.23 -14.65
CA ASP A 201 -3.79 26.34 -15.64
C ASP A 201 -2.73 25.79 -16.61
N PRO A 202 -2.72 24.48 -16.89
CA PRO A 202 -1.76 23.89 -17.80
C PRO A 202 -2.06 24.35 -19.21
N GLU A 203 -1.05 24.32 -20.06
CA GLU A 203 -1.25 24.50 -21.49
C GLU A 203 -2.16 23.36 -22.02
N PRO A 204 -3.22 23.65 -22.78
CA PRO A 204 -4.15 22.64 -23.30
C PRO A 204 -3.49 21.46 -24.04
N ALA A 205 -2.29 21.67 -24.60
CA ALA A 205 -1.48 20.65 -25.24
C ALA A 205 -1.16 19.46 -24.31
N TRP A 206 -0.95 19.70 -23.01
CA TRP A 206 -0.64 18.64 -22.05
C TRP A 206 -1.86 17.81 -21.67
N GLU A 207 -3.04 18.43 -21.61
CA GLU A 207 -4.29 17.70 -21.39
C GLU A 207 -4.63 16.84 -22.61
N ALA A 208 -4.41 17.36 -23.82
CA ALA A 208 -4.57 16.62 -25.07
C ALA A 208 -3.64 15.38 -25.11
N ALA A 209 -2.38 15.50 -24.65
CA ALA A 209 -1.39 14.42 -24.67
C ALA A 209 -1.83 13.16 -23.90
N VAL A 210 -2.64 13.31 -22.85
CA VAL A 210 -3.09 12.18 -22.00
C VAL A 210 -4.55 11.77 -22.20
N SER A 211 -5.31 12.51 -23.00
CA SER A 211 -6.77 12.32 -23.19
C SER A 211 -7.17 10.93 -23.71
N GLY A 212 -6.27 10.22 -24.40
CA GLY A 212 -6.50 8.85 -24.91
C GLY A 212 -5.87 7.73 -24.06
N TRP A 213 -5.16 8.05 -22.98
CA TRP A 213 -4.44 7.06 -22.20
C TRP A 213 -5.38 6.16 -21.41
N GLN A 214 -5.37 4.86 -21.74
CA GLN A 214 -6.04 3.83 -20.93
C GLN A 214 -5.27 3.54 -19.62
N GLY A 215 -4.01 3.97 -19.55
CA GLY A 215 -3.12 3.86 -18.40
C GLY A 215 -1.74 4.45 -18.72
N PRO A 216 -0.88 4.64 -17.71
CA PRO A 216 0.52 4.99 -17.91
C PRO A 216 1.22 4.01 -18.88
N PRO A 217 2.15 4.50 -19.72
CA PRO A 217 2.89 3.65 -20.64
C PRO A 217 3.72 2.60 -19.91
N GLY A 218 3.99 1.49 -20.60
CA GLY A 218 4.76 0.35 -20.10
C GLY A 218 3.89 -0.78 -19.55
N GLN A 219 4.53 -1.77 -18.92
CA GLN A 219 3.81 -2.88 -18.31
C GLN A 219 2.88 -2.34 -17.20
N PRO A 220 1.72 -2.93 -16.93
CA PRO A 220 0.91 -2.50 -15.78
C PRO A 220 1.47 -2.98 -14.43
N THR A 221 2.02 -4.20 -14.37
CA THR A 221 2.62 -4.79 -13.16
C THR A 221 3.82 -3.99 -12.67
N ARG A 222 3.96 -3.86 -11.35
CA ARG A 222 5.07 -3.13 -10.70
C ARG A 222 5.72 -4.00 -9.63
N TYR A 223 7.04 -4.07 -9.66
CA TYR A 223 7.86 -4.67 -8.60
C TYR A 223 8.67 -3.55 -7.96
N LEU A 224 8.22 -3.10 -6.79
CA LEU A 224 8.73 -1.92 -6.12
C LEU A 224 9.54 -2.36 -4.90
N ASP A 225 10.64 -3.09 -5.13
CA ASP A 225 11.43 -3.71 -4.05
C ASP A 225 11.90 -2.68 -3.02
N ARG A 226 12.46 -1.54 -3.48
CA ARG A 226 12.89 -0.45 -2.60
C ARG A 226 11.74 0.15 -1.77
N GLN A 227 10.54 0.19 -2.36
CA GLN A 227 9.32 0.69 -1.75
C GLN A 227 8.55 -0.37 -0.97
N GLY A 228 9.08 -1.60 -0.88
CA GLY A 228 8.49 -2.67 -0.11
C GLY A 228 7.13 -3.14 -0.61
N ALA A 229 6.87 -3.10 -1.91
CA ALA A 229 5.57 -3.52 -2.45
C ALA A 229 5.66 -4.11 -3.86
N ALA A 230 4.67 -4.91 -4.23
CA ALA A 230 4.42 -5.29 -5.61
C ALA A 230 2.95 -5.12 -5.97
N VAL A 231 2.69 -4.81 -7.23
CA VAL A 231 1.34 -4.71 -7.80
C VAL A 231 1.27 -5.63 -9.01
N LEU A 232 0.52 -6.71 -8.89
CA LEU A 232 0.10 -7.52 -10.05
C LEU A 232 -1.20 -6.92 -10.57
N ARG A 233 -1.32 -6.64 -11.87
CA ARG A 233 -2.55 -6.09 -12.42
C ARG A 233 -2.77 -6.46 -13.88
N SER A 234 -4.01 -6.82 -14.24
CA SER A 234 -4.36 -7.16 -15.63
C SER A 234 -4.42 -5.92 -16.55
N GLY A 235 -4.52 -4.72 -15.97
CA GLY A 235 -4.57 -3.46 -16.69
C GLY A 235 -4.86 -2.27 -15.76
N TRP A 236 -5.28 -1.16 -16.36
CA TRP A 236 -5.59 0.10 -15.66
C TRP A 236 -7.07 0.48 -15.71
N GLY A 237 -7.86 -0.15 -16.58
CA GLY A 237 -9.30 0.10 -16.70
C GLY A 237 -10.10 -0.41 -15.48
N PRO A 238 -11.34 0.08 -15.29
CA PRO A 238 -12.11 -0.11 -14.05
C PRO A 238 -12.46 -1.56 -13.69
N GLN A 239 -12.46 -2.46 -14.69
CA GLN A 239 -12.72 -3.89 -14.52
C GLN A 239 -11.44 -4.73 -14.36
N ALA A 240 -10.27 -4.11 -14.40
CA ALA A 240 -9.00 -4.81 -14.25
C ALA A 240 -8.90 -5.49 -12.88
N ALA A 241 -8.16 -6.58 -12.81
CA ALA A 241 -7.74 -7.16 -11.56
C ALA A 241 -6.46 -6.46 -11.08
N HIS A 242 -6.33 -6.35 -9.76
CA HIS A 242 -5.24 -5.68 -9.08
C HIS A 242 -4.98 -6.37 -7.74
N VAL A 243 -3.75 -6.86 -7.54
CA VAL A 243 -3.28 -7.43 -6.29
C VAL A 243 -2.15 -6.57 -5.77
N LEU A 244 -2.37 -5.94 -4.60
CA LEU A 244 -1.30 -5.32 -3.84
C LEU A 244 -0.67 -6.37 -2.94
N VAL A 245 0.66 -6.46 -2.95
CA VAL A 245 1.44 -7.34 -2.08
C VAL A 245 2.42 -6.50 -1.29
N GLN A 246 2.40 -6.61 0.04
CA GLN A 246 3.30 -5.88 0.93
C GLN A 246 4.54 -6.69 1.28
N ALA A 247 5.69 -6.06 1.18
CA ALA A 247 7.01 -6.63 1.45
C ALA A 247 7.96 -5.55 1.99
N GLN A 248 7.51 -4.78 2.98
CA GLN A 248 8.31 -3.71 3.57
C GLN A 248 9.54 -4.26 4.30
N HIS A 249 10.64 -3.53 4.22
CA HIS A 249 11.90 -3.87 4.88
C HIS A 249 12.79 -2.65 5.13
N GLY A 250 13.77 -2.82 6.01
CA GLY A 250 14.80 -1.82 6.29
C GLY A 250 14.20 -0.49 6.75
N GLU A 251 14.75 0.63 6.26
CA GLU A 251 14.37 1.96 6.73
C GLU A 251 12.89 2.29 6.51
N LEU A 252 12.25 1.76 5.46
CA LEU A 252 10.82 2.01 5.21
C LEU A 252 9.99 1.51 6.40
N ARG A 253 10.13 0.21 6.72
CA ARG A 253 9.46 -0.44 7.86
C ARG A 253 9.88 0.18 9.20
N GLU A 254 11.17 0.46 9.38
CA GLU A 254 11.69 0.90 10.67
C GLU A 254 11.31 2.32 11.01
N ARG A 255 10.96 3.15 10.02
CA ARG A 255 10.63 4.57 10.20
C ARG A 255 9.13 4.87 10.21
N GLY A 256 8.25 3.89 9.94
CA GLY A 256 6.79 4.07 10.04
C GLY A 256 6.30 4.39 11.45
N GLY A 257 7.09 4.08 12.48
CA GLY A 257 6.83 4.42 13.87
C GLY A 257 5.52 3.77 14.36
N GLY A 258 4.63 4.59 14.92
CA GLY A 258 3.31 4.12 15.33
C GLY A 258 2.44 3.69 14.15
N HIS A 259 2.77 4.08 12.92
CA HIS A 259 1.93 3.82 11.75
C HIS A 259 2.15 2.46 11.09
N GLU A 260 3.27 1.81 11.41
CA GLU A 260 3.68 0.55 10.81
C GLU A 260 2.70 -0.59 11.11
N SER A 261 2.28 -1.30 10.05
CA SER A 261 1.46 -2.50 10.13
C SER A 261 2.30 -3.78 10.09
N VAL A 262 1.81 -4.86 10.71
CA VAL A 262 2.46 -6.17 10.59
C VAL A 262 1.92 -6.88 9.36
N ASP A 263 2.59 -6.69 8.23
CA ASP A 263 2.07 -7.09 6.93
C ASP A 263 3.05 -7.87 6.01
N PRO A 264 4.03 -8.65 6.53
CA PRO A 264 5.05 -9.29 5.69
C PRO A 264 4.43 -10.32 4.73
N GLY A 265 4.47 -10.03 3.42
CA GLY A 265 3.87 -10.88 2.39
C GLY A 265 2.33 -10.85 2.38
N SER A 266 1.72 -9.86 3.04
CA SER A 266 0.27 -9.69 3.01
C SER A 266 -0.21 -9.22 1.63
N TYR A 267 -1.49 -9.43 1.33
CA TYR A 267 -2.06 -8.99 0.07
C TYR A 267 -3.54 -8.59 0.15
N ALA A 268 -3.96 -7.77 -0.82
CA ALA A 268 -5.36 -7.42 -1.06
C ALA A 268 -5.67 -7.50 -2.58
N LEU A 269 -6.77 -8.14 -2.94
CA LEU A 269 -7.24 -8.37 -4.31
C LEU A 269 -8.46 -7.52 -4.62
N PHE A 270 -8.41 -6.80 -5.73
CA PHE A 270 -9.53 -6.13 -6.38
C PHE A 270 -9.74 -6.74 -7.77
N ALA A 271 -10.98 -7.03 -8.14
CA ALA A 271 -11.33 -7.51 -9.47
C ALA A 271 -12.80 -7.18 -9.77
N HIS A 272 -13.15 -7.06 -11.05
CA HIS A 272 -14.55 -6.85 -11.48
C HIS A 272 -15.24 -5.66 -10.79
N GLY A 273 -14.49 -4.58 -10.53
CA GLY A 273 -15.02 -3.38 -9.90
C GLY A 273 -15.19 -3.45 -8.37
N ASP A 274 -14.77 -4.53 -7.71
CA ASP A 274 -14.93 -4.70 -6.25
C ASP A 274 -13.68 -5.25 -5.55
N SER A 275 -13.60 -5.01 -4.24
CA SER A 275 -12.64 -5.66 -3.36
C SER A 275 -13.07 -7.10 -3.12
N ILE A 276 -12.19 -8.05 -3.44
CA ILE A 276 -12.39 -9.49 -3.19
C ILE A 276 -11.82 -9.83 -1.81
N THR A 277 -10.54 -9.52 -1.62
CA THR A 277 -9.89 -9.55 -0.30
C THR A 277 -9.50 -8.14 0.13
N ILE A 278 -9.43 -7.92 1.43
CA ILE A 278 -9.19 -6.59 2.02
C ILE A 278 -7.96 -6.57 2.91
N ASP A 279 -7.34 -5.40 3.02
CA ASP A 279 -6.62 -5.05 4.24
C ASP A 279 -7.64 -4.44 5.21
N PRO A 280 -7.55 -4.73 6.52
CA PRO A 280 -8.49 -4.23 7.51
C PRO A 280 -8.46 -2.71 7.58
N GLY A 281 -7.42 -2.03 7.10
CA GLY A 281 -7.37 -0.58 7.03
C GLY A 281 -7.22 0.09 8.39
N TYR A 282 -7.69 1.34 8.44
CA TYR A 282 -7.37 2.27 9.52
C TYR A 282 -8.61 3.01 10.01
N PHE A 283 -8.79 3.03 11.33
CA PHE A 283 -9.89 3.72 12.01
C PHE A 283 -9.42 4.83 12.95
N GLY A 284 -8.26 5.43 12.67
CA GLY A 284 -7.68 6.48 13.49
C GLY A 284 -6.69 5.98 14.53
N PHE A 285 -5.87 6.92 15.01
CA PHE A 285 -4.62 6.58 15.72
C PHE A 285 -4.87 5.98 17.10
N SER A 286 -6.02 6.29 17.72
CA SER A 286 -6.42 5.70 19.00
C SER A 286 -6.62 4.18 18.94
N ARG A 287 -6.76 3.59 17.74
CA ARG A 287 -6.94 2.14 17.54
C ARG A 287 -5.76 1.46 16.87
N VAL A 288 -4.62 2.12 16.77
CA VAL A 288 -3.49 1.64 15.97
C VAL A 288 -2.97 0.26 16.40
N GLU A 289 -2.95 -0.02 17.71
CA GLU A 289 -2.55 -1.34 18.22
C GLU A 289 -3.54 -2.44 17.86
N ALA A 290 -4.80 -2.10 17.59
CA ALA A 290 -5.83 -3.05 17.16
C ALA A 290 -5.76 -3.33 15.66
N THR A 291 -5.52 -2.30 14.84
CA THR A 291 -5.52 -2.37 13.36
C THR A 291 -4.20 -2.86 12.78
N ASN A 292 -3.08 -2.65 13.48
CA ASN A 292 -1.75 -2.93 12.92
C ASN A 292 -1.28 -4.36 13.16
N ARG A 293 -2.13 -5.21 13.74
CA ARG A 293 -1.80 -6.61 14.02
C ARG A 293 -1.90 -7.47 12.77
N GLY A 294 -1.02 -8.44 12.64
CA GLY A 294 -0.97 -9.24 11.42
C GLY A 294 -2.06 -10.29 11.35
N GLU A 295 -2.71 -10.67 12.46
CA GLU A 295 -3.87 -11.56 12.52
C GLU A 295 -5.10 -11.00 11.77
N HIS A 296 -5.09 -9.71 11.43
CA HIS A 296 -6.12 -9.07 10.63
C HIS A 296 -5.76 -8.97 9.16
N ARG A 297 -4.66 -9.55 8.68
CA ARG A 297 -4.17 -9.42 7.29
C ARG A 297 -4.16 -10.74 6.55
N SER A 298 -4.13 -10.73 5.22
CA SER A 298 -4.02 -11.99 4.46
C SER A 298 -2.56 -12.44 4.41
N LEU A 299 -2.05 -13.13 5.43
CA LEU A 299 -0.65 -13.59 5.58
C LEU A 299 -0.56 -15.03 6.11
N VAL A 300 0.63 -15.51 6.53
CA VAL A 300 0.77 -16.81 7.20
C VAL A 300 1.02 -16.60 8.69
N LEU A 301 0.30 -17.29 9.57
CA LEU A 301 0.61 -17.33 11.01
C LEU A 301 1.44 -18.56 11.34
N VAL A 302 2.29 -18.44 12.36
CA VAL A 302 3.09 -19.52 12.94
C VAL A 302 2.65 -19.68 14.39
N ASP A 303 2.00 -20.80 14.69
CA ASP A 303 1.32 -21.07 15.96
C ASP A 303 0.33 -19.97 16.37
N GLY A 304 -0.38 -19.41 15.39
CA GLY A 304 -1.35 -18.33 15.60
C GLY A 304 -0.72 -16.93 15.75
N GLU A 305 0.60 -16.80 15.61
CA GLU A 305 1.32 -15.53 15.75
C GLU A 305 2.09 -15.13 14.48
N VAL A 306 2.43 -13.84 14.40
CA VAL A 306 3.38 -13.27 13.44
C VAL A 306 4.35 -12.36 14.20
N ALA A 307 4.79 -11.23 13.65
CA ALA A 307 5.60 -10.25 14.35
C ALA A 307 4.76 -9.38 15.28
N LYS A 308 5.40 -8.75 16.27
CA LYS A 308 4.73 -7.80 17.15
C LYS A 308 4.34 -6.53 16.39
N PRO A 309 3.16 -5.95 16.65
CA PRO A 309 2.78 -4.68 16.07
C PRO A 309 3.60 -3.51 16.63
N ALA A 310 3.41 -2.34 16.01
CA ALA A 310 3.92 -1.10 16.56
C ALA A 310 3.44 -0.91 18.00
N HIS A 311 4.32 -0.43 18.87
CA HIS A 311 4.05 -0.30 20.31
C HIS A 311 4.85 0.83 20.92
N LYS A 312 4.40 1.35 22.06
CA LYS A 312 5.18 2.31 22.84
C LYS A 312 6.29 1.62 23.62
N TRP A 313 7.48 2.20 23.61
CA TRP A 313 8.58 1.74 24.47
C TRP A 313 8.16 1.83 25.94
N LEU A 314 8.22 0.70 26.68
CA LEU A 314 7.75 0.58 28.07
C LEU A 314 6.26 0.97 28.30
N GLY A 315 5.44 1.04 27.25
CA GLY A 315 4.01 1.40 27.36
C GLY A 315 3.72 2.91 27.43
N PHE A 316 4.72 3.77 27.64
CA PHE A 316 4.54 5.23 27.73
C PHE A 316 5.53 6.06 26.91
N GLY A 317 6.60 5.45 26.40
CA GLY A 317 7.62 6.11 25.59
C GLY A 317 7.24 6.31 24.13
N ARG A 318 8.25 6.62 23.31
CA ARG A 318 8.09 6.78 21.86
C ARG A 318 7.56 5.50 21.21
N TRP A 319 6.78 5.67 20.16
CA TRP A 319 6.38 4.57 19.30
C TRP A 319 7.60 3.94 18.64
N ARG A 320 7.62 2.61 18.63
CA ARG A 320 8.55 1.80 17.87
C ARG A 320 7.76 1.03 16.82
N SER A 321 8.27 1.05 15.60
CA SER A 321 7.73 0.27 14.49
C SER A 321 7.75 -1.21 14.83
N GLY A 322 6.70 -1.92 14.43
CA GLY A 322 6.58 -3.36 14.58
C GLY A 322 7.10 -4.12 13.36
N GLY A 323 6.54 -5.31 13.18
CA GLY A 323 6.72 -6.09 11.97
C GLY A 323 8.06 -6.82 11.90
N VAL A 324 8.31 -7.40 10.73
CA VAL A 324 9.59 -8.00 10.32
C VAL A 324 9.83 -7.66 8.87
N ASP A 325 11.09 -7.62 8.46
CA ASP A 325 11.43 -7.46 7.06
C ASP A 325 10.82 -8.58 6.20
N ALA A 326 10.20 -8.18 5.11
CA ALA A 326 9.84 -9.03 3.99
C ALA A 326 10.50 -8.49 2.72
N ARG A 327 10.87 -9.37 1.80
CA ARG A 327 11.56 -8.97 0.55
C ARG A 327 10.96 -9.67 -0.63
N ILE A 328 10.81 -8.92 -1.73
CA ILE A 328 10.49 -9.52 -3.02
C ILE A 328 11.70 -10.34 -3.45
N SER A 329 11.46 -11.59 -3.85
CA SER A 329 12.51 -12.50 -4.32
C SER A 329 12.53 -12.47 -5.84
N PRO A 330 13.50 -11.79 -6.49
CA PRO A 330 13.60 -11.80 -7.94
C PRO A 330 13.92 -13.22 -8.45
N GLY A 331 13.38 -13.59 -9.61
CA GLY A 331 13.63 -14.89 -10.24
C GLY A 331 12.44 -15.38 -11.07
N PRO A 332 12.45 -16.65 -11.54
CA PRO A 332 11.39 -17.18 -12.41
C PRO A 332 9.98 -17.20 -11.79
N ARG A 333 9.87 -16.96 -10.48
CA ARG A 333 8.61 -16.82 -9.73
C ARG A 333 8.15 -15.37 -9.54
N THR A 334 8.95 -14.44 -10.05
CA THR A 334 8.72 -12.99 -10.02
C THR A 334 8.96 -12.48 -11.43
N GLN A 335 8.06 -12.87 -12.34
CA GLN A 335 8.11 -12.49 -13.73
C GLN A 335 6.73 -12.60 -14.37
N ARG A 336 6.62 -12.09 -15.60
CA ARG A 336 5.48 -12.36 -16.47
C ARG A 336 5.74 -13.68 -17.21
N LEU A 337 4.81 -14.61 -17.09
CA LEU A 337 4.84 -15.94 -17.68
C LEU A 337 3.69 -16.04 -18.67
N GLY A 338 3.99 -15.68 -19.92
CA GLY A 338 2.95 -15.46 -20.94
C GLY A 338 1.98 -14.35 -20.50
N VAL A 339 0.74 -14.71 -20.20
CA VAL A 339 -0.30 -13.79 -19.71
C VAL A 339 -0.38 -13.72 -18.17
N VAL A 340 0.35 -14.58 -17.45
CA VAL A 340 0.27 -14.67 -15.98
C VAL A 340 1.37 -13.83 -15.32
N GLN A 341 1.00 -13.11 -14.27
CA GLN A 341 1.91 -12.22 -13.55
C GLN A 341 2.18 -12.79 -12.17
N THR A 342 3.45 -12.82 -11.74
CA THR A 342 3.83 -13.51 -10.51
C THR A 342 4.71 -12.65 -9.62
N VAL A 343 4.63 -12.85 -8.30
CA VAL A 343 5.57 -12.29 -7.33
C VAL A 343 5.82 -13.28 -6.20
N ALA A 344 7.08 -13.46 -5.81
CA ALA A 344 7.47 -14.19 -4.62
C ALA A 344 7.94 -13.23 -3.52
N VAL A 345 7.49 -13.44 -2.28
CA VAL A 345 7.88 -12.69 -1.09
C VAL A 345 8.45 -13.66 -0.05
N ARG A 346 9.61 -13.31 0.51
CA ARG A 346 10.24 -14.05 1.61
C ARG A 346 10.24 -13.23 2.88
N SER A 347 9.95 -13.89 3.98
CA SER A 347 9.99 -13.31 5.31
C SER A 347 10.39 -14.34 6.35
N ARG A 348 10.76 -13.87 7.53
CA ARG A 348 11.15 -14.72 8.65
C ARG A 348 10.62 -14.15 9.95
N TYR A 349 9.82 -14.93 10.65
CA TYR A 349 9.29 -14.60 11.96
C TYR A 349 9.01 -15.87 12.74
N GLN A 350 8.88 -15.75 14.07
CA GLN A 350 8.51 -16.88 14.93
C GLN A 350 9.40 -18.13 14.77
N LYS A 351 10.68 -17.90 14.42
CA LYS A 351 11.68 -18.94 14.12
C LYS A 351 11.22 -19.90 13.01
N ALA A 352 10.51 -19.36 12.03
CA ALA A 352 10.12 -20.03 10.81
C ALA A 352 10.53 -19.19 9.59
N ASP A 353 10.80 -19.86 8.48
CA ASP A 353 10.96 -19.25 7.17
C ASP A 353 9.63 -19.37 6.42
N VAL A 354 9.16 -18.26 5.82
CA VAL A 354 7.92 -18.21 5.04
C VAL A 354 8.22 -17.60 3.68
N GLU A 355 7.92 -18.34 2.62
CA GLU A 355 7.93 -17.88 1.24
C GLU A 355 6.51 -17.97 0.68
N ARG A 356 5.99 -16.86 0.17
CA ARG A 356 4.70 -16.80 -0.51
C ARG A 356 4.93 -16.45 -1.98
N THR A 357 4.33 -17.21 -2.89
CA THR A 357 4.25 -16.86 -4.31
C THR A 357 2.81 -16.59 -4.68
N LEU A 358 2.55 -15.44 -5.30
CA LEU A 358 1.24 -15.09 -5.84
C LEU A 358 1.29 -15.07 -7.36
N ALA A 359 0.28 -15.61 -8.03
CA ALA A 359 0.11 -15.52 -9.47
C ALA A 359 -1.29 -15.03 -9.84
N LEU A 360 -1.36 -13.94 -10.59
CA LEU A 360 -2.62 -13.36 -11.07
C LEU A 360 -2.91 -13.86 -12.49
N VAL A 361 -4.05 -14.56 -12.67
CA VAL A 361 -4.47 -15.13 -13.96
C VAL A 361 -5.62 -14.29 -14.53
N GLY A 362 -5.25 -13.26 -15.28
CA GLY A 362 -6.20 -12.30 -15.85
C GLY A 362 -7.07 -11.66 -14.76
N THR A 363 -8.39 -11.73 -14.93
CA THR A 363 -9.38 -11.36 -13.91
C THR A 363 -10.04 -12.57 -13.25
N ARG A 364 -9.63 -13.80 -13.59
CA ARG A 364 -10.36 -15.02 -13.22
C ARG A 364 -10.06 -15.47 -11.80
N TYR A 365 -8.78 -15.49 -11.42
CA TYR A 365 -8.38 -15.94 -10.09
C TYR A 365 -6.99 -15.48 -9.68
N LEU A 366 -6.75 -15.52 -8.37
CA LEU A 366 -5.44 -15.39 -7.73
C LEU A 366 -5.01 -16.75 -7.17
N LEU A 367 -3.84 -17.23 -7.61
CA LEU A 367 -3.18 -18.41 -7.07
C LEU A 367 -2.18 -17.99 -5.99
N ILE A 368 -2.14 -18.71 -4.88
CA ILE A 368 -1.24 -18.46 -3.75
C ILE A 368 -0.57 -19.77 -3.36
N GLU A 369 0.75 -19.81 -3.45
CA GLU A 369 1.58 -20.89 -2.89
C GLU A 369 2.29 -20.37 -1.65
N ASP A 370 1.98 -20.92 -0.47
CA ASP A 370 2.70 -20.64 0.77
C ASP A 370 3.61 -21.82 1.11
N ARG A 371 4.91 -21.56 1.29
CA ARG A 371 5.91 -22.52 1.76
C ARG A 371 6.42 -22.06 3.11
N ALA A 372 6.11 -22.81 4.15
CA ALA A 372 6.49 -22.47 5.51
C ALA A 372 7.31 -23.59 6.14
N SER A 373 8.43 -23.25 6.79
CA SER A 373 9.26 -24.24 7.48
C SER A 373 9.73 -23.76 8.85
N SER A 374 9.71 -24.66 9.82
CA SER A 374 10.20 -24.44 11.17
C SER A 374 11.71 -24.53 11.19
N ARG A 375 12.39 -23.49 11.69
CA ARG A 375 13.85 -23.53 11.93
C ARG A 375 14.21 -24.28 13.21
N LYS A 376 13.21 -24.73 13.98
CA LYS A 376 13.38 -25.62 15.12
C LYS A 376 13.15 -27.06 14.66
N ARG A 377 13.75 -28.02 15.37
CA ARG A 377 13.45 -29.46 15.22
C ARG A 377 12.03 -29.86 15.69
N LYS A 378 11.14 -28.90 15.89
CA LYS A 378 9.77 -29.10 16.37
C LYS A 378 8.76 -28.79 15.28
N THR A 379 7.74 -29.62 15.20
CA THR A 379 6.51 -29.38 14.43
C THR A 379 5.81 -28.13 14.95
N ARG A 380 5.27 -27.33 14.02
CA ARG A 380 4.53 -26.09 14.29
C ARG A 380 3.19 -26.16 13.55
N THR A 381 2.23 -25.36 13.98
CA THR A 381 1.01 -25.10 13.20
C THR A 381 1.26 -23.88 12.34
N PHE A 382 1.01 -24.00 11.04
CA PHE A 382 1.02 -22.88 10.11
C PHE A 382 -0.42 -22.60 9.68
N THR A 383 -0.81 -21.33 9.59
CA THR A 383 -2.15 -20.92 9.16
C THR A 383 -2.03 -19.95 8.00
N SER A 384 -2.47 -20.32 6.80
CA SER A 384 -2.66 -19.38 5.70
C SER A 384 -4.02 -18.68 5.88
N GLN A 385 -4.00 -17.38 6.14
CA GLN A 385 -5.21 -16.58 6.40
C GLN A 385 -5.54 -15.67 5.22
N ILE A 386 -6.83 -15.51 4.96
CA ILE A 386 -7.41 -14.71 3.86
C ILE A 386 -8.52 -13.83 4.44
N GLN A 387 -8.35 -12.52 4.35
CA GLN A 387 -9.33 -11.54 4.84
C GLN A 387 -10.32 -11.23 3.73
N THR A 388 -11.58 -11.60 3.91
CA THR A 388 -12.61 -11.45 2.86
C THR A 388 -13.26 -10.07 2.93
N ASN A 389 -13.80 -9.61 1.80
CA ASN A 389 -14.73 -8.47 1.75
C ASN A 389 -16.19 -8.89 2.02
N ALA A 390 -16.39 -9.89 2.90
CA ALA A 390 -17.70 -10.49 3.20
C ALA A 390 -17.78 -10.93 4.68
N GLY A 391 -18.95 -11.40 5.11
CA GLY A 391 -19.14 -12.06 6.41
C GLY A 391 -19.48 -11.18 7.61
N ALA A 392 -19.64 -9.86 7.47
CA ALA A 392 -20.28 -9.07 8.54
C ALA A 392 -21.76 -9.48 8.70
N ALA A 393 -22.36 -9.31 9.88
CA ALA A 393 -23.79 -9.61 10.13
C ALA A 393 -24.80 -8.88 9.21
N LYS A 394 -24.36 -7.87 8.45
CA LYS A 394 -25.14 -7.15 7.43
C LYS A 394 -24.82 -7.57 5.98
N GLN A 395 -23.86 -8.47 5.80
CA GLN A 395 -23.44 -9.06 4.54
C GLN A 395 -23.97 -10.49 4.48
N ARG A 396 -24.22 -11.00 3.27
CA ARG A 396 -24.65 -12.40 3.10
C ARG A 396 -23.59 -13.31 3.74
N PRO A 397 -23.98 -14.30 4.55
CA PRO A 397 -23.03 -15.17 5.23
C PRO A 397 -22.24 -15.96 4.19
N LEU A 398 -20.95 -16.19 4.49
CA LEU A 398 -20.15 -17.11 3.70
C LEU A 398 -20.68 -18.53 3.84
N GLN A 399 -20.57 -19.31 2.77
CA GLN A 399 -20.99 -20.70 2.73
C GLN A 399 -19.76 -21.59 2.72
N ARG A 400 -19.79 -22.66 3.53
CA ARG A 400 -18.69 -23.61 3.66
C ARG A 400 -19.14 -24.99 3.17
N SER A 401 -18.30 -25.63 2.37
CA SER A 401 -18.47 -27.02 1.94
C SER A 401 -17.10 -27.70 1.91
N GLY A 402 -16.81 -28.55 2.88
CA GLY A 402 -15.46 -29.10 3.08
C GLY A 402 -14.43 -28.00 3.32
N SER A 403 -13.35 -27.98 2.51
CA SER A 403 -12.31 -26.95 2.47
C SER A 403 -12.70 -25.71 1.64
N GLN A 404 -13.79 -25.78 0.87
CA GLN A 404 -14.25 -24.70 0.02
C GLN A 404 -15.08 -23.67 0.80
N VAL A 405 -14.87 -22.39 0.48
CA VAL A 405 -15.65 -21.26 0.98
C VAL A 405 -16.18 -20.44 -0.20
N ARG A 406 -17.47 -20.09 -0.18
CA ARG A 406 -18.11 -19.24 -1.18
C ARG A 406 -18.73 -18.00 -0.55
N TYR A 407 -18.63 -16.86 -1.23
CA TYR A 407 -19.30 -15.62 -0.82
C TYR A 407 -19.54 -14.69 -2.01
N GLU A 408 -20.37 -13.66 -1.80
CA GLU A 408 -20.52 -12.54 -2.74
C GLU A 408 -19.93 -11.27 -2.11
N THR A 409 -19.24 -10.45 -2.91
CA THR A 409 -18.75 -9.15 -2.44
C THR A 409 -19.90 -8.15 -2.25
N HIS A 410 -19.69 -7.14 -1.42
CA HIS A 410 -20.77 -6.22 -1.04
C HIS A 410 -21.23 -5.28 -2.17
N ALA A 411 -20.33 -4.68 -2.94
CA ALA A 411 -20.67 -3.56 -3.83
C ALA A 411 -21.13 -4.01 -5.23
N GLN A 412 -20.35 -4.89 -5.88
CA GLN A 412 -20.65 -5.38 -7.24
C GLN A 412 -21.20 -6.82 -7.24
N ARG A 413 -21.35 -7.44 -6.06
CA ARG A 413 -21.83 -8.82 -5.93
C ARG A 413 -21.03 -9.80 -6.78
N VAL A 414 -19.71 -9.63 -6.78
CA VAL A 414 -18.78 -10.55 -7.43
C VAL A 414 -18.89 -11.88 -6.68
N GLN A 415 -19.11 -12.96 -7.42
CA GLN A 415 -19.18 -14.31 -6.86
C GLN A 415 -17.76 -14.81 -6.65
N VAL A 416 -17.45 -15.28 -5.45
CA VAL A 416 -16.11 -15.71 -5.07
C VAL A 416 -16.14 -17.14 -4.53
N CYS A 417 -15.22 -17.96 -5.00
CA CYS A 417 -14.96 -19.30 -4.50
C CYS A 417 -13.49 -19.40 -4.08
N VAL A 418 -13.25 -19.80 -2.84
CA VAL A 418 -11.93 -20.00 -2.25
C VAL A 418 -11.80 -21.47 -1.88
N ASN A 419 -10.69 -22.09 -2.27
CA ASN A 419 -10.32 -23.40 -1.75
C ASN A 419 -8.80 -23.49 -1.58
N ALA A 420 -8.36 -24.43 -0.75
CA ALA A 420 -6.95 -24.68 -0.54
C ALA A 420 -6.68 -26.17 -0.35
N ALA A 421 -5.48 -26.59 -0.76
CA ALA A 421 -4.90 -27.88 -0.45
C ALA A 421 -3.58 -27.68 0.32
N ALA A 422 -3.16 -28.68 1.10
CA ALA A 422 -1.90 -28.63 1.83
C ALA A 422 -1.16 -29.97 1.82
N THR A 423 0.17 -29.95 1.95
CA THR A 423 1.00 -31.17 2.01
C THR A 423 0.84 -31.96 3.33
N SER A 424 -0.04 -31.52 4.20
CA SER A 424 -0.38 -32.15 5.48
C SER A 424 -1.87 -31.94 5.73
N ALA A 425 -2.46 -32.68 6.67
CA ALA A 425 -3.87 -32.58 6.99
C ALA A 425 -4.30 -31.13 7.22
N LEU A 426 -5.23 -30.67 6.37
CA LEU A 426 -5.71 -29.30 6.33
C LEU A 426 -6.97 -29.18 7.20
N THR A 427 -7.03 -28.13 8.00
CA THR A 427 -8.25 -27.72 8.69
C THR A 427 -8.67 -26.32 8.24
N LEU A 428 -9.97 -26.12 8.09
CA LEU A 428 -10.56 -24.83 7.74
C LEU A 428 -11.30 -24.25 8.95
N ALA A 429 -11.04 -23.00 9.27
CA ALA A 429 -11.84 -22.19 10.18
C ALA A 429 -12.25 -20.87 9.51
N THR A 430 -13.33 -20.27 10.01
CA THR A 430 -13.68 -18.87 9.71
C THR A 430 -13.80 -18.09 11.00
N ARG A 431 -13.42 -16.81 10.96
CA ARG A 431 -13.43 -15.93 12.14
C ARG A 431 -13.91 -14.54 11.79
N ALA A 432 -14.84 -14.02 12.58
CA ALA A 432 -15.18 -12.61 12.53
C ALA A 432 -13.98 -11.75 12.95
N ARG A 433 -13.73 -10.68 12.22
CA ARG A 433 -12.67 -9.70 12.43
C ARG A 433 -13.24 -8.28 12.29
N GLU A 434 -12.51 -7.32 12.84
CA GLU A 434 -12.79 -5.91 12.62
C GLU A 434 -11.99 -5.41 11.41
N SER A 435 -12.63 -4.58 10.58
CA SER A 435 -12.02 -3.78 9.54
C SER A 435 -12.51 -2.33 9.62
N SER A 436 -11.84 -1.44 8.91
CA SER A 436 -12.17 -0.04 8.76
C SER A 436 -11.70 0.41 7.38
N THR A 437 -12.57 0.15 6.41
CA THR A 437 -12.36 0.55 5.02
C THR A 437 -12.66 2.02 4.76
N GLY A 438 -13.16 2.79 5.75
CA GLY A 438 -13.13 4.26 5.71
C GLY A 438 -14.23 5.05 6.44
N VAL A 439 -15.31 4.44 6.96
CA VAL A 439 -16.45 5.18 7.55
C VAL A 439 -16.77 4.77 9.00
N GLY A 440 -16.13 3.72 9.50
CA GLY A 440 -16.49 3.08 10.77
C GLY A 440 -15.80 1.72 10.91
N PRO A 441 -15.70 1.16 12.13
CA PRO A 441 -15.42 -0.25 12.28
C PRO A 441 -16.54 -1.04 11.60
N GLN A 442 -16.16 -1.92 10.68
CA GLN A 442 -17.00 -2.88 9.99
C GLN A 442 -16.54 -4.27 10.41
N GLY A 443 -17.47 -5.23 10.45
CA GLY A 443 -17.11 -6.63 10.56
C GLY A 443 -16.73 -7.18 9.19
N HIS A 444 -15.86 -8.18 9.16
CA HIS A 444 -15.69 -9.09 8.04
C HIS A 444 -15.32 -10.48 8.57
N GLU A 445 -15.30 -11.49 7.70
CA GLU A 445 -14.80 -12.81 8.05
C GLU A 445 -13.43 -13.09 7.42
N ALA A 446 -12.56 -13.70 8.21
CA ALA A 446 -11.32 -14.29 7.75
C ALA A 446 -11.51 -15.79 7.50
N ILE A 447 -10.90 -16.30 6.44
CA ILE A 447 -10.74 -17.74 6.16
C ILE A 447 -9.36 -18.15 6.67
N GLU A 448 -9.27 -19.22 7.45
CA GLU A 448 -8.03 -19.72 8.04
C GLU A 448 -7.83 -21.19 7.67
N TYR A 449 -6.85 -21.45 6.78
CA TYR A 449 -6.39 -22.79 6.43
C TYR A 449 -5.19 -23.16 7.28
N SER A 450 -5.34 -24.11 8.20
CA SER A 450 -4.28 -24.55 9.11
C SER A 450 -3.77 -25.93 8.77
N ALA A 451 -2.45 -26.12 8.87
CA ALA A 451 -1.83 -27.44 8.79
C ALA A 451 -0.61 -27.51 9.72
N ARG A 452 -0.30 -28.72 10.20
CA ARG A 452 0.74 -28.96 11.21
C ARG A 452 1.89 -29.76 10.60
N GLY A 453 3.11 -29.24 10.70
CA GLY A 453 4.30 -29.86 10.11
C GLY A 453 5.61 -29.19 10.53
N ARG A 454 6.74 -29.79 10.13
CA ARG A 454 8.05 -29.10 10.16
C ARG A 454 8.26 -28.26 8.91
N GLU A 455 7.74 -28.74 7.78
CA GLU A 455 7.57 -28.01 6.53
C GLU A 455 6.12 -28.25 6.12
N VAL A 456 5.44 -27.18 5.72
CA VAL A 456 4.07 -27.21 5.22
C VAL A 456 4.02 -26.37 3.95
N ARG A 457 3.33 -26.88 2.93
CA ARG A 457 2.98 -26.09 1.75
C ARG A 457 1.48 -25.99 1.66
N PHE A 458 0.99 -24.80 1.35
CA PHE A 458 -0.40 -24.54 0.98
C PHE A 458 -0.46 -24.11 -0.48
N LEU A 459 -1.46 -24.59 -1.19
CA LEU A 459 -1.87 -24.08 -2.50
C LEU A 459 -3.31 -23.60 -2.35
N SER A 460 -3.53 -22.30 -2.47
CA SER A 460 -4.85 -21.69 -2.36
C SER A 460 -5.22 -20.99 -3.66
N VAL A 461 -6.50 -21.06 -4.04
CA VAL A 461 -7.05 -20.30 -5.17
C VAL A 461 -8.21 -19.45 -4.67
N ILE A 462 -8.21 -18.17 -5.06
CA ILE A 462 -9.33 -17.25 -4.92
C ILE A 462 -9.86 -16.99 -6.33
N ALA A 463 -10.91 -17.70 -6.72
CA ALA A 463 -11.57 -17.56 -8.01
C ALA A 463 -12.77 -16.63 -7.92
N CYS A 464 -12.94 -15.76 -8.92
CA CYS A 464 -14.01 -14.77 -8.95
C CYS A 464 -14.68 -14.69 -10.32
N ALA A 465 -15.98 -14.44 -10.32
CA ALA A 465 -16.77 -14.16 -11.51
C ALA A 465 -17.71 -12.97 -11.26
N PRO A 466 -17.96 -12.11 -12.27
CA PRO A 466 -18.97 -11.06 -12.19
C PRO A 466 -20.35 -11.59 -11.79
N SER A 467 -21.17 -10.73 -11.21
CA SER A 467 -22.58 -11.06 -10.95
C SER A 467 -23.30 -11.41 -12.26
N GLY A 468 -24.16 -12.43 -12.23
CA GLY A 468 -24.90 -12.92 -13.39
C GLY A 468 -24.15 -13.92 -14.28
N GLN A 469 -22.86 -14.18 -14.03
CA GLN A 469 -22.14 -15.29 -14.66
C GLN A 469 -22.24 -16.57 -13.81
N ALA A 470 -21.85 -17.70 -14.40
CA ALA A 470 -21.72 -18.96 -13.69
C ALA A 470 -20.73 -18.82 -12.52
N ALA A 471 -21.12 -19.34 -11.35
CA ALA A 471 -20.29 -19.27 -10.16
C ALA A 471 -18.97 -20.01 -10.38
N PRO A 472 -17.84 -19.45 -9.93
CA PRO A 472 -16.57 -20.14 -10.03
C PRO A 472 -16.59 -21.41 -9.17
N ALA A 473 -15.82 -22.42 -9.55
CA ALA A 473 -15.59 -23.63 -8.77
C ALA A 473 -14.10 -23.87 -8.57
N VAL A 474 -13.73 -24.35 -7.38
CA VAL A 474 -12.35 -24.68 -7.04
C VAL A 474 -12.35 -25.98 -6.24
N ASP A 475 -11.91 -27.06 -6.87
CA ASP A 475 -12.01 -28.41 -6.31
C ASP A 475 -10.61 -29.01 -6.12
N GLU A 476 -10.42 -29.76 -5.04
CA GLU A 476 -9.17 -30.49 -4.82
C GLU A 476 -9.01 -31.63 -5.83
N VAL A 477 -7.81 -31.75 -6.39
CA VAL A 477 -7.44 -32.84 -7.30
C VAL A 477 -6.43 -33.73 -6.59
N GLN A 478 -6.76 -35.01 -6.46
CA GLN A 478 -5.84 -36.01 -5.94
C GLN A 478 -4.75 -36.28 -6.98
N LEU A 479 -3.50 -36.03 -6.62
CA LEU A 479 -2.34 -36.38 -7.43
C LEU A 479 -1.47 -37.43 -6.72
N PRO A 480 -0.84 -38.34 -7.49
CA PRO A 480 0.15 -39.24 -6.92
C PRO A 480 1.39 -38.48 -6.41
N GLY A 481 2.12 -39.07 -5.47
CA GLY A 481 3.44 -38.59 -5.05
C GLY A 481 3.45 -37.37 -4.10
N GLY A 482 2.33 -37.05 -3.46
CA GLY A 482 2.26 -35.99 -2.43
C GLY A 482 2.29 -34.55 -2.98
N ALA A 483 2.09 -34.38 -4.29
CA ALA A 483 1.79 -33.08 -4.88
C ALA A 483 0.38 -32.62 -4.48
N ILE A 484 0.18 -31.31 -4.36
CA ILE A 484 -1.13 -30.72 -4.11
C ILE A 484 -1.63 -30.02 -5.38
N ALA A 485 -2.90 -30.19 -5.71
CA ALA A 485 -3.49 -29.60 -6.89
C ALA A 485 -4.94 -29.15 -6.67
N LEU A 486 -5.33 -28.13 -7.43
CA LEU A 486 -6.69 -27.61 -7.46
C LEU A 486 -7.14 -27.47 -8.92
N ARG A 487 -8.35 -27.94 -9.23
CA ARG A 487 -9.07 -27.65 -10.47
C ARG A 487 -9.84 -26.36 -10.28
N VAL A 488 -9.71 -25.43 -11.21
CA VAL A 488 -10.32 -24.09 -11.19
C VAL A 488 -11.20 -23.93 -12.40
N GLU A 489 -12.47 -23.63 -12.20
CA GLU A 489 -13.43 -23.40 -13.28
C GLU A 489 -14.03 -22.00 -13.17
N VAL A 490 -13.83 -21.17 -14.19
CA VAL A 490 -14.33 -19.78 -14.25
C VAL A 490 -14.74 -19.46 -15.68
N GLY A 491 -16.02 -19.09 -15.87
CA GLY A 491 -16.53 -18.67 -17.18
C GLY A 491 -16.42 -19.77 -18.26
N GLY A 492 -16.55 -21.04 -17.87
CA GLY A 492 -16.43 -22.20 -18.77
C GLY A 492 -15.00 -22.64 -19.09
N ALA A 493 -13.99 -21.85 -18.70
CA ALA A 493 -12.59 -22.27 -18.79
C ALA A 493 -12.20 -23.09 -17.55
N VAL A 494 -11.48 -24.18 -17.77
CA VAL A 494 -11.00 -25.10 -16.73
C VAL A 494 -9.48 -25.10 -16.73
N ASP A 495 -8.90 -24.69 -15.61
CA ASP A 495 -7.48 -24.78 -15.34
C ASP A 495 -7.23 -25.79 -14.22
N VAL A 496 -6.03 -26.35 -14.15
CA VAL A 496 -5.58 -27.09 -12.97
C VAL A 496 -4.22 -26.57 -12.56
N VAL A 497 -4.12 -26.19 -11.30
CA VAL A 497 -2.92 -25.63 -10.70
C VAL A 497 -2.32 -26.66 -9.76
N VAL A 498 -0.99 -26.78 -9.77
CA VAL A 498 -0.28 -27.80 -9.01
C VAL A 498 0.92 -27.19 -8.31
N SER A 499 1.17 -27.64 -7.09
CA SER A 499 2.40 -27.38 -6.33
C SER A 499 3.01 -28.74 -5.93
N GLY A 500 4.21 -29.03 -6.43
CA GLY A 500 4.91 -30.30 -6.21
C GLY A 500 6.43 -30.19 -6.43
N ALA A 501 7.11 -31.33 -6.37
CA ALA A 501 8.48 -31.46 -6.88
C ALA A 501 8.45 -31.52 -8.42
N ALA A 502 9.54 -31.10 -9.07
CA ALA A 502 9.63 -30.69 -10.49
C ALA A 502 9.37 -31.78 -11.56
N SER A 503 8.74 -32.91 -11.24
CA SER A 503 8.71 -34.09 -12.12
C SER A 503 7.39 -34.87 -12.08
N VAL A 504 6.24 -34.19 -12.06
CA VAL A 504 4.96 -34.84 -12.37
C VAL A 504 4.61 -34.50 -13.82
N PRO A 505 4.88 -35.38 -14.81
CA PRO A 505 4.47 -35.15 -16.18
C PRO A 505 2.94 -35.10 -16.24
N ALA A 506 2.41 -34.05 -16.87
CA ALA A 506 0.99 -33.95 -17.16
C ALA A 506 0.60 -35.11 -18.09
N GLN A 507 -0.42 -35.89 -17.70
CA GLN A 507 -0.99 -36.91 -18.59
C GLN A 507 -1.64 -36.19 -19.79
N SER A 508 -1.23 -36.57 -20.99
CA SER A 508 -1.75 -36.06 -22.27
C SER A 508 -3.25 -36.31 -22.38
N GLY A 509 -4.06 -35.25 -22.40
CA GLY A 509 -5.52 -35.33 -22.58
C GLY A 509 -6.28 -34.13 -22.03
N THR A 510 -5.67 -33.37 -21.12
CA THR A 510 -6.17 -32.08 -20.63
C THR A 510 -5.34 -30.95 -21.22
N SER A 511 -6.02 -29.93 -21.74
CA SER A 511 -5.39 -28.73 -22.32
C SER A 511 -4.52 -28.02 -21.27
N ALA A 512 -3.20 -28.00 -21.54
CA ALA A 512 -2.13 -27.21 -20.92
C ALA A 512 -1.93 -27.33 -19.40
N PHE A 513 -0.81 -27.97 -19.01
CA PHE A 513 -0.26 -28.01 -17.66
C PHE A 513 1.25 -27.77 -17.71
N SER A 514 1.76 -26.90 -16.82
CA SER A 514 3.16 -26.83 -16.43
C SER A 514 3.25 -26.52 -14.94
N THR A 515 4.03 -27.30 -14.21
CA THR A 515 4.20 -27.19 -12.76
C THR A 515 5.65 -26.85 -12.41
N SER A 516 5.81 -25.87 -11.52
CA SER A 516 6.99 -25.62 -10.65
C SER A 516 8.38 -25.85 -11.26
N HIS A 517 8.75 -25.08 -12.26
CA HIS A 517 9.98 -24.27 -12.39
C HIS A 517 9.89 -23.64 -13.79
N ALA A 518 9.55 -22.36 -13.84
CA ALA A 518 8.73 -21.72 -14.88
C ALA A 518 7.26 -22.15 -14.78
N LEU A 519 6.36 -21.27 -14.32
CA LEU A 519 5.01 -21.34 -14.88
C LEU A 519 5.20 -21.06 -16.36
N THR A 520 4.95 -22.03 -17.22
CA THR A 520 4.69 -21.76 -18.62
C THR A 520 3.23 -22.09 -18.79
N VAL A 521 2.41 -21.05 -18.85
CA VAL A 521 0.99 -21.20 -19.24
C VAL A 521 0.94 -21.39 -20.73
#